data_AF-A0A6G0USB4-F1
#
_entry.id   AF-A0A6G0USB4-F1
#
_cell.length_a   1.000
_cell.length_b   1.000
_cell.length_c   1.000
_cell.angle_alpha   90.00
_cell.angle_beta   90.00
_cell.angle_gamma   90.00
#
_symmetry.space_group_name_H-M   'P 1'
#
loop_
_entity.id
_entity.type
_entity.pdbx_description
1 polymer ?
#
loop_
_entity_poly.entity_id
_entity_poly.type
_entity_poly.pdbx_seq_one_letter_code
_entity_poly.pdbx_strand_id
1 'polypeptide(L)'
;MVGTREPTGWKPVALDGGYGWIVVLASFSIHVIVDGFLYSFGVIAESLVKEFNGTNAEVSTILCILTGLTFGIGPISSAICNKIGCRLTTIIGILFMSCGCAISYNANSMTYLIGSIGLIMGTGFGLLYCPSIVIVTMYFE
;
A
#
# COMPACT_ATOMS: atom_id res chain seq x y z
N MET A 1 -40.32 5.16 17.52
CA MET A 1 -39.52 4.04 16.99
C MET A 1 -38.35 4.58 16.18
N VAL A 2 -37.27 5.00 16.84
CA VAL A 2 -35.97 5.21 16.18
C VAL A 2 -35.02 4.27 16.90
N GLY A 3 -34.91 3.05 16.39
CA GLY A 3 -33.85 2.15 16.79
C GLY A 3 -32.55 2.73 16.27
N THR A 4 -31.77 3.36 17.14
CA THR A 4 -30.38 3.68 16.87
C THR A 4 -29.69 2.36 16.59
N ARG A 5 -29.41 2.08 15.32
CA ARG A 5 -28.49 1.01 14.94
C ARG A 5 -27.16 1.39 15.56
N GLU A 6 -26.84 0.82 16.70
CA GLU A 6 -25.47 0.83 17.20
C GLU A 6 -24.62 0.29 16.05
N PRO A 7 -23.62 1.04 15.55
CA PRO A 7 -22.70 0.46 14.60
C PRO A 7 -22.09 -0.74 15.33
N THR A 8 -22.36 -1.95 14.85
CA THR A 8 -21.69 -3.19 15.21
C THR A 8 -20.24 -3.15 14.70
N GLY A 9 -19.56 -2.02 14.90
CA GLY A 9 -18.15 -1.85 14.69
C GLY A 9 -17.47 -2.60 15.81
N TRP A 10 -16.76 -3.65 15.44
CA TRP A 10 -15.85 -4.37 16.30
C TRP A 10 -15.04 -3.36 17.12
N LYS A 11 -15.35 -3.19 18.41
CA LYS A 11 -14.48 -2.44 19.32
C LYS A 11 -13.28 -3.33 19.59
N PRO A 12 -12.06 -2.97 19.14
CA PRO A 12 -10.87 -3.57 19.71
C PRO A 12 -11.00 -3.35 21.20
N VAL A 13 -10.94 -4.42 21.99
CA VAL A 13 -10.71 -4.28 23.42
C VAL A 13 -9.44 -3.46 23.53
N ALA A 14 -9.51 -2.28 24.14
CA ALA A 14 -8.32 -1.53 24.51
C ALA A 14 -7.48 -2.48 25.38
N LEU A 15 -6.52 -3.15 24.76
CA LEU A 15 -5.55 -3.94 25.50
C LEU A 15 -4.58 -2.91 26.04
N ASP A 16 -4.84 -2.45 27.26
CA ASP A 16 -3.85 -1.81 28.12
C ASP A 16 -2.67 -2.78 28.33
N GLY A 17 -1.83 -2.93 27.32
CA GLY A 17 -0.80 -3.97 27.26
C GLY A 17 0.20 -3.77 26.13
N GLY A 18 1.44 -4.22 26.36
CA GLY A 18 2.59 -4.02 25.47
C GLY A 18 2.44 -4.52 24.02
N TYR A 19 1.38 -5.25 23.67
CA TYR A 19 1.12 -5.72 22.31
C TYR A 19 0.85 -4.58 21.32
N GLY A 20 0.29 -3.45 21.77
CA GLY A 20 0.12 -2.25 20.93
C GLY A 20 1.44 -1.76 20.33
N TRP A 21 2.56 -1.86 21.06
CA TRP A 21 3.88 -1.49 20.55
C TRP A 21 4.36 -2.37 19.40
N ILE A 22 3.98 -3.66 19.40
CA ILE A 22 4.29 -4.57 18.28
C ILE A 22 3.52 -4.14 17.04
N VAL A 23 2.25 -3.72 17.20
CA VAL A 23 1.43 -3.20 16.10
C VAL A 23 2.03 -1.91 15.54
N VAL A 24 2.48 -0.98 16.41
CA VAL A 24 3.17 0.25 15.98
C VAL A 24 4.43 -0.06 15.19
N LEU A 25 5.28 -0.98 15.68
CA LEU A 25 6.50 -1.39 14.97
C LEU A 25 6.18 -2.06 13.62
N ALA A 26 5.12 -2.86 13.55
CA ALA A 26 4.68 -3.48 12.31
C ALA A 26 4.20 -2.41 11.30
N SER A 27 3.33 -1.50 11.72
CA SER A 27 2.84 -0.39 10.88
C SER A 27 3.97 0.52 10.43
N PHE A 28 4.92 0.83 11.31
CA PHE A 28 6.11 1.61 10.94
C PHE A 28 6.95 0.89 9.88
N SER A 29 7.21 -0.41 10.08
CA SER A 29 7.98 -1.22 9.12
C SER A 29 7.32 -1.24 7.74
N ILE A 30 5.98 -1.32 7.70
CA ILE A 30 5.22 -1.26 6.45
C ILE A 30 5.45 0.08 5.74
N HIS A 31 5.33 1.21 6.44
CA HIS A 31 5.56 2.53 5.84
C HIS A 31 7.00 2.70 5.36
N VAL A 32 7.98 2.23 6.16
CA VAL A 32 9.39 2.24 5.76
C VAL A 32 9.61 1.46 4.45
N ILE A 33 8.93 0.33 4.27
CA ILE A 33 9.04 -0.45 3.02
C ILE A 33 8.37 0.29 1.85
N VAL A 34 7.15 0.81 2.03
CA VAL A 34 6.42 1.52 0.96
C VAL A 34 7.15 2.78 0.53
N ASP A 35 7.45 3.67 1.48
CA ASP A 35 8.11 4.94 1.20
C ASP A 35 9.58 4.71 0.80
N GLY A 36 10.25 3.76 1.44
CA GLY A 36 11.61 3.36 1.07
C GLY A 36 11.69 2.85 -0.37
N PHE A 37 10.69 2.11 -0.83
CA PHE A 37 10.60 1.70 -2.23
C PHE A 37 10.41 2.92 -3.15
N LEU A 38 9.50 3.83 -2.83
CA LEU A 38 9.24 5.04 -3.62
C LEU A 38 10.49 5.90 -3.79
N TYR A 39 11.24 6.12 -2.70
CA TYR A 39 12.49 6.89 -2.76
C TYR A 39 13.61 6.15 -3.49
N SER A 40 13.73 4.84 -3.30
CA SER A 40 14.72 4.02 -4.02
C SER A 40 14.47 4.04 -5.52
N PHE A 41 13.20 4.11 -5.94
CA PHE A 41 12.82 4.23 -7.36
C PHE A 41 13.42 5.48 -8.01
N GLY A 42 13.52 6.59 -7.27
CA GLY A 42 14.16 7.82 -7.73
C GLY A 42 15.66 7.64 -8.02
N VAL A 43 16.36 6.79 -7.27
CA VAL A 43 17.79 6.51 -7.49
C VAL A 43 18.01 5.59 -8.69
N ILE A 44 17.16 4.58 -8.86
CA ILE A 44 17.28 3.62 -9.99
C ILE A 44 16.71 4.15 -11.30
N ALA A 45 16.01 5.30 -11.28
CA ALA A 45 15.34 5.88 -12.44
C ALA A 45 16.27 6.05 -13.65
N GLU A 46 17.48 6.61 -13.45
CA GLU A 46 18.45 6.78 -14.52
C GLU A 46 18.97 5.46 -15.09
N SER A 47 19.08 4.44 -14.23
CA SER A 47 19.53 3.11 -14.65
C SER A 47 18.47 2.41 -15.49
N LEU A 48 17.20 2.53 -15.10
CA LEU A 48 16.05 2.02 -15.86
C LEU A 48 15.96 2.64 -17.26
N VAL A 49 16.18 3.95 -17.37
CA VAL A 49 16.19 4.65 -18.68
C VAL A 49 17.27 4.06 -19.58
N LYS A 50 18.49 3.86 -19.06
CA LYS A 50 19.63 3.33 -19.82
C LYS A 50 19.41 1.87 -20.26
N GLU A 51 18.90 1.02 -19.37
CA GLU A 51 18.73 -0.41 -19.62
C GLU A 51 17.59 -0.69 -20.61
N PHE A 52 16.46 -0.03 -20.43
CA PHE A 52 15.29 -0.22 -21.29
C PHE A 52 15.28 0.69 -22.53
N ASN A 53 16.33 1.50 -22.74
CA ASN A 53 16.40 2.54 -23.77
C ASN A 53 15.13 3.43 -23.79
N GLY A 54 14.58 3.69 -22.60
CA GLY A 54 13.35 4.44 -22.42
C GLY A 54 13.59 5.95 -22.34
N THR A 55 12.53 6.67 -21.98
CA THR A 55 12.58 8.11 -21.73
C THR A 55 12.39 8.42 -20.24
N ASN A 56 12.91 9.56 -19.79
CA ASN A 56 12.64 10.06 -18.43
C ASN A 56 11.14 10.25 -18.18
N ALA A 57 10.36 10.55 -19.23
CA ALA A 57 8.92 10.70 -19.15
C ALA A 57 8.21 9.37 -18.80
N GLU A 58 8.65 8.25 -19.36
CA GLU A 58 8.08 6.94 -19.04
C GLU A 58 8.38 6.51 -17.61
N VAL A 59 9.62 6.66 -17.14
CA VAL A 59 9.97 6.35 -15.74
C VAL A 59 9.22 7.23 -14.76
N SER A 60 9.11 8.53 -15.06
CA SER A 60 8.30 9.45 -14.26
C SER A 60 6.84 9.03 -14.26
N THR A 61 6.31 8.53 -15.38
CA THR A 61 4.93 8.04 -15.47
C THR A 61 4.71 6.83 -14.57
N ILE A 62 5.67 5.89 -14.49
CA ILE A 62 5.59 4.75 -13.56
C ILE A 62 5.44 5.26 -12.13
N LEU A 63 6.32 6.17 -11.70
CA LEU A 63 6.33 6.70 -10.33
C LEU A 63 5.09 7.55 -10.02
N CYS A 64 4.61 8.35 -10.98
CA CYS A 64 3.39 9.14 -10.86
C CYS A 64 2.15 8.25 -10.69
N ILE A 65 2.05 7.16 -11.47
CA ILE A 65 0.93 6.22 -11.34
C ILE A 65 1.02 5.47 -10.01
N LEU A 66 2.21 4.99 -9.64
CA LEU A 66 2.46 4.28 -8.39
C LEU A 66 2.05 5.12 -7.17
N THR A 67 2.56 6.36 -7.08
CA THR A 67 2.23 7.30 -5.99
C THR A 67 0.79 7.77 -6.05
N GLY A 68 0.28 8.09 -7.24
CA GLY A 68 -1.09 8.52 -7.47
C GLY A 68 -2.12 7.48 -7.04
N LEU A 69 -1.88 6.19 -7.31
CA LEU A 69 -2.74 5.10 -6.86
C LEU A 69 -2.59 4.82 -5.37
N THR A 70 -1.38 4.91 -4.83
CA THR A 70 -1.12 4.73 -3.40
C THR A 70 -1.99 5.66 -2.56
N PHE A 71 -2.07 6.93 -2.92
CA PHE A 71 -2.90 7.90 -2.20
C PHE A 71 -4.36 7.96 -2.71
N GLY A 72 -4.57 7.78 -4.02
CA GLY A 72 -5.89 7.85 -4.64
C GLY A 72 -6.84 6.73 -4.22
N ILE A 73 -6.31 5.56 -3.86
CA ILE A 73 -7.10 4.39 -3.41
C ILE A 73 -7.47 4.49 -1.92
N GLY A 74 -7.00 5.52 -1.20
CA GLY A 74 -7.29 5.71 0.24
C GLY A 74 -8.76 5.49 0.65
N PRO A 75 -9.76 6.11 -0.02
CA PRO A 75 -11.17 5.89 0.30
C PRO A 75 -11.64 4.46 0.09
N ILE A 76 -11.19 3.82 -1.00
CA ILE A 76 -11.52 2.42 -1.33
C ILE A 76 -10.90 1.49 -0.30
N SER A 77 -9.63 1.72 0.05
CA SER A 77 -8.90 0.97 1.07
C SER A 77 -9.59 1.06 2.43
N SER A 78 -10.03 2.26 2.83
CA SER A 78 -10.80 2.48 4.06
C SER A 78 -12.14 1.73 4.04
N ALA A 79 -12.90 1.81 2.94
CA ALA A 79 -14.16 1.08 2.80
C ALA A 79 -13.98 -0.45 2.86
N ILE A 80 -12.88 -0.96 2.30
CA ILE A 80 -12.53 -2.38 2.37
C ILE A 80 -12.13 -2.76 3.80
N CYS A 81 -11.24 -2.01 4.49
CA CYS A 81 -10.90 -2.32 5.89
C CYS A 81 -12.16 -2.32 6.77
N ASN A 82 -13.11 -1.41 6.57
CA ASN A 82 -14.35 -1.39 7.35
C ASN A 82 -15.25 -2.62 7.11
N LYS A 83 -15.18 -3.27 5.93
CA LYS A 83 -15.99 -4.45 5.61
C LYS A 83 -15.33 -5.77 5.99
N ILE A 84 -14.06 -5.94 5.68
CA ILE A 84 -13.35 -7.24 5.83
C ILE A 84 -12.27 -7.23 6.92
N GLY A 85 -12.05 -6.08 7.57
CA GLY A 85 -11.07 -5.88 8.62
C GLY A 85 -9.68 -5.52 8.09
N CYS A 86 -8.95 -4.67 8.83
CA CYS A 86 -7.65 -4.15 8.43
C CYS A 86 -6.58 -5.24 8.24
N ARG A 87 -6.68 -6.36 8.96
CA ARG A 87 -5.73 -7.48 8.83
C ARG A 87 -5.83 -8.15 7.44
N LEU A 88 -7.05 -8.44 6.98
CA LEU A 88 -7.24 -9.08 5.67
C LEU A 88 -6.96 -8.11 4.52
N THR A 89 -7.33 -6.83 4.66
CA THR A 89 -6.99 -5.79 3.69
C THR A 89 -5.48 -5.67 3.50
N THR A 90 -4.71 -5.70 4.59
CA THR A 90 -3.24 -5.64 4.54
C THR A 90 -2.66 -6.86 3.81
N ILE A 91 -3.18 -8.07 4.07
CA ILE A 91 -2.73 -9.29 3.37
C ILE A 91 -2.99 -9.19 1.86
N ILE A 92 -4.18 -8.72 1.46
CA ILE A 92 -4.50 -8.53 0.04
C ILE A 92 -3.54 -7.52 -0.60
N GLY A 93 -3.27 -6.39 0.07
CA GLY A 93 -2.34 -5.39 -0.43
C GLY A 93 -0.92 -5.94 -0.63
N ILE A 94 -0.41 -6.74 0.32
CA ILE A 94 0.90 -7.39 0.22
C ILE A 94 0.95 -8.41 -0.92
N LEU A 95 -0.14 -9.16 -1.16
CA LEU A 95 -0.22 -10.09 -2.29
C LEU A 95 -0.15 -9.35 -3.64
N PHE A 96 -0.88 -8.24 -3.78
CA PHE A 96 -0.80 -7.40 -4.98
C PHE A 96 0.60 -6.82 -5.18
N MET A 97 1.21 -6.32 -4.11
CA MET A 97 2.57 -5.78 -4.11
C MET A 97 3.60 -6.85 -4.54
N SER A 98 3.52 -8.04 -3.95
CA SER A 98 4.40 -9.17 -4.27
C SER A 98 4.20 -9.66 -5.71
N CYS A 99 2.94 -9.69 -6.18
CA CYS A 99 2.60 -10.04 -7.55
C CYS A 99 3.15 -9.01 -8.54
N GLY A 100 2.99 -7.71 -8.26
CA GLY A 100 3.56 -6.64 -9.07
C GLY A 100 5.08 -6.75 -9.18
N CYS A 101 5.76 -7.04 -8.08
CA CYS A 101 7.21 -7.28 -8.06
C CYS A 101 7.61 -8.53 -8.85
N ALA A 102 6.86 -9.63 -8.72
CA ALA A 102 7.12 -10.87 -9.46
C ALA A 102 6.92 -10.71 -10.97
N ILE A 103 5.89 -9.96 -11.39
CA ILE A 103 5.66 -9.65 -12.81
C ILE A 103 6.79 -8.76 -13.35
N SER A 104 7.28 -7.82 -12.53
CA SER A 104 8.38 -6.92 -12.89
C SER A 104 9.68 -7.66 -13.21
N TYR A 105 9.91 -8.84 -12.60
CA TYR A 105 11.08 -9.68 -12.90
C TYR A 105 11.14 -10.13 -14.37
N ASN A 106 9.98 -10.31 -15.02
CA ASN A 106 9.91 -10.73 -16.43
C ASN A 106 9.67 -9.54 -17.39
N ALA A 107 9.96 -8.32 -16.95
CA ALA A 107 9.73 -7.13 -17.75
C ALA A 107 10.70 -7.06 -18.94
N ASN A 108 10.14 -7.03 -20.15
CA ASN A 108 10.91 -6.90 -21.40
C ASN A 108 10.81 -5.47 -22.01
N SER A 109 10.05 -4.57 -21.38
CA SER A 109 9.79 -3.22 -21.89
C SER A 109 9.35 -2.26 -20.78
N MET A 110 9.58 -0.96 -20.97
CA MET A 110 9.17 0.10 -20.06
C MET A 110 7.65 0.13 -19.85
N THR A 111 6.85 -0.11 -20.90
CA THR A 111 5.38 -0.21 -20.79
C THR A 111 4.94 -1.35 -19.87
N TYR A 112 5.72 -2.44 -19.84
CA TYR A 112 5.47 -3.57 -18.95
C TYR A 112 5.68 -3.19 -17.48
N LEU A 113 6.66 -2.33 -17.20
CA LEU A 113 6.91 -1.77 -15.86
C LEU A 113 5.82 -0.77 -15.45
N ILE A 114 5.28 0.02 -16.39
CA ILE A 114 4.12 0.89 -16.12
C ILE A 114 2.91 0.08 -15.64
N GLY A 115 2.62 -1.05 -16.28
CA GLY A 115 1.52 -1.93 -15.87
C GLY A 115 1.79 -2.64 -14.54
N SER A 116 2.98 -3.21 -14.36
CA SER A 116 3.30 -4.01 -13.17
C SER A 116 3.62 -3.16 -11.94
N ILE A 117 4.66 -2.33 -12.00
CA ILE A 117 5.08 -1.45 -10.90
C ILE A 117 4.05 -0.33 -10.72
N GLY A 118 3.64 0.34 -11.78
CA GLY A 118 2.69 1.44 -11.67
C GLY A 118 1.33 0.99 -11.15
N LEU A 119 0.62 0.16 -11.92
CA LEU A 119 -0.77 -0.19 -11.60
C LEU A 119 -0.89 -1.28 -10.52
N ILE A 120 -0.24 -2.44 -10.71
CA ILE A 120 -0.45 -3.60 -9.81
C ILE A 120 0.19 -3.34 -8.45
N MET A 121 1.44 -2.88 -8.42
CA MET A 121 2.10 -2.61 -7.14
C MET A 121 1.56 -1.34 -6.47
N GLY A 122 1.18 -0.30 -7.24
CA GLY A 122 0.56 0.92 -6.72
C GLY A 122 -0.81 0.69 -6.08
N THR A 123 -1.63 -0.18 -6.68
CA THR A 123 -2.89 -0.63 -6.05
C THR A 123 -2.62 -1.40 -4.75
N GLY A 124 -1.60 -2.27 -4.73
CA GLY A 124 -1.17 -2.96 -3.51
C GLY A 124 -0.77 -1.99 -2.39
N PHE A 125 0.12 -1.03 -2.69
CA PHE A 125 0.54 0.01 -1.75
C PHE A 125 -0.64 0.82 -1.19
N GLY A 126 -1.58 1.25 -2.04
CA GLY A 126 -2.75 1.99 -1.55
C GLY A 126 -3.67 1.16 -0.65
N LEU A 127 -3.83 -0.13 -0.96
CA LEU A 127 -4.62 -1.05 -0.13
C LEU A 127 -3.98 -1.34 1.23
N LEU A 128 -2.65 -1.30 1.35
CA LEU A 128 -1.96 -1.59 2.61
C LEU A 128 -1.63 -0.34 3.44
N TYR A 129 -1.52 0.84 2.83
CA TYR A 129 -1.18 2.10 3.50
C TYR A 129 -2.24 2.52 4.52
N CYS A 130 -3.51 2.62 4.10
CA CYS A 130 -4.61 3.02 4.97
C CYS A 130 -4.84 2.09 6.19
N PRO A 131 -4.95 0.75 6.04
CA PRO A 131 -5.16 -0.12 7.19
C PRO A 131 -3.99 -0.14 8.17
N SER A 132 -2.76 0.16 7.72
CA SER A 132 -1.59 0.27 8.59
C SER A 132 -1.67 1.46 9.54
N ILE A 133 -2.32 2.54 9.14
CA ILE A 133 -2.57 3.71 10.01
C ILE A 133 -3.78 3.44 10.92
N VAL A 134 -4.88 2.97 10.34
CA VAL A 134 -6.14 2.75 11.06
C VAL A 134 -6.00 1.71 12.18
N ILE A 135 -5.19 0.66 11.98
CA ILE A 135 -5.00 -0.35 13.02
C ILE A 135 -4.27 0.21 14.25
N VAL A 136 -3.41 1.23 14.09
CA VAL A 136 -2.74 1.84 15.25
C VAL A 136 -3.72 2.70 16.05
N THR A 137 -4.58 3.47 15.37
CA THR A 137 -5.59 4.29 16.07
C THR A 137 -6.54 3.39 16.86
N MET A 138 -6.94 2.25 16.29
CA MET A 138 -7.75 1.24 16.97
C MET A 138 -7.14 0.66 18.26
N TYR A 139 -5.81 0.66 18.41
CA TYR A 139 -5.12 0.10 19.60
C TYR A 139 -4.76 1.17 20.64
N PHE A 140 -4.74 2.46 20.28
CA PHE A 140 -4.31 3.57 21.14
C PHE A 140 -5.37 4.68 21.28
N GLU A 141 -6.63 4.36 20.95
CA GLU A 141 -7.81 5.22 21.14
C GLU A 141 -8.24 5.35 22.61
#